data_AF-A0A378Y1R4-F1
#
_entry.id   AF-A0A378Y1R4-F1
#
_cell.length_a   1.000
_cell.length_b   1.000
_cell.length_c   1.000
_cell.angle_alpha   90.00
_cell.angle_beta   90.00
_cell.angle_gamma   90.00
#
_symmetry.space_group_name_H-M   'P 1'
#
loop_
_entity.id
_entity.type
_entity.pdbx_description
1 polymer ?
#
loop_
_entity_poly.entity_id
_entity_poly.type
_entity_poly.pdbx_seq_one_letter_code
_entity_poly.pdbx_strand_id
1 'polypeptide(L)'
;MVDFAWLNSPEGREEINRRREERRIQENLESKTVSFTGHRPNKLGNCYSLMDKQSKYIKSKIETVLIDLIKNEGVERFISGGAIGFDQIAFWTVQGLKKNYYSSIVNIVAVPFKKQPIKWSDKETQLWYKKMLDTADEVVYVDELPLYGVEGVPIGEYHVAKMQKRNEYMVDKSRIAVAAWDGSKGGTGNCCRYVRKKGKTLYTLKPQRDFELDVIYGFNG
;
A
#
# COMPACT_ATOMS: atom_id res chain seq x y z
N MET A 1 -31.83 13.20 13.29
CA MET A 1 -31.90 14.68 13.33
C MET A 1 -30.63 15.17 14.00
N VAL A 2 -29.95 16.18 13.47
CA VAL A 2 -28.72 16.70 14.09
C VAL A 2 -29.13 17.51 15.33
N ASP A 3 -28.57 17.17 16.49
CA ASP A 3 -28.82 17.89 17.74
C ASP A 3 -27.91 19.13 17.83
N PHE A 4 -28.41 20.25 17.33
CA PHE A 4 -27.68 21.52 17.35
C PHE A 4 -27.51 22.08 18.76
N ALA A 5 -28.36 21.71 19.73
CA ALA A 5 -28.21 22.18 21.11
C ALA A 5 -26.98 21.51 21.75
N TRP A 6 -26.84 20.19 21.57
CA TRP A 6 -25.67 19.45 22.03
C TRP A 6 -24.39 19.88 21.31
N LEU A 7 -24.40 20.04 19.99
CA LEU A 7 -23.19 20.48 19.24
C LEU A 7 -22.67 21.85 19.70
N ASN A 8 -23.54 22.70 20.25
CA ASN A 8 -23.18 24.01 20.78
C ASN A 8 -22.78 24.00 22.27
N SER A 9 -22.99 22.89 22.98
CA SER A 9 -22.52 22.72 24.36
C SER A 9 -20.99 22.62 24.42
N PRO A 10 -20.36 22.81 25.59
CA PRO A 10 -18.92 22.59 25.76
C PRO A 10 -18.47 21.20 25.28
N GLU A 11 -19.20 20.15 25.63
CA GLU A 11 -18.90 18.75 25.30
C GLU A 11 -19.02 18.50 23.79
N GLY A 12 -20.07 19.02 23.16
CA GLY A 12 -20.25 18.90 21.71
C GLY A 12 -19.13 19.61 20.93
N ARG A 13 -18.71 20.79 21.38
CA ARG A 13 -17.58 21.53 20.78
C ARG A 13 -16.25 20.80 20.94
N GLU A 14 -16.00 20.21 22.11
CA GLU A 14 -14.79 19.42 22.36
C GLU A 14 -14.72 18.20 21.44
N GLU A 15 -15.82 17.46 21.29
CA GLU A 15 -15.90 16.31 20.38
C GLU A 15 -15.70 16.72 18.91
N ILE A 16 -16.27 17.85 18.47
CA ILE A 16 -16.03 18.39 17.12
C ILE A 16 -14.56 18.73 16.92
N ASN A 17 -13.92 19.38 17.89
CA ASN A 17 -12.51 19.74 17.81
C ASN A 17 -11.62 18.50 17.76
N ARG A 18 -11.92 17.47 18.56
CA ARG A 18 -11.23 16.17 18.52
C ARG A 18 -11.32 15.54 17.13
N ARG A 19 -12.52 15.45 16.54
CA ARG A 19 -12.73 14.90 15.19
C ARG A 19 -12.00 15.70 14.11
N ARG A 20 -11.96 17.03 14.23
CA ARG A 20 -11.21 17.91 13.31
C ARG A 20 -9.72 17.65 13.39
N GLU A 21 -9.17 17.51 14.60
CA GLU A 21 -7.75 17.22 14.80
C GLU A 21 -7.38 15.83 14.28
N GLU A 22 -8.19 14.82 14.55
CA GLU A 22 -7.99 13.46 14.00
C GLU A 22 -7.98 13.47 12.47
N ARG A 23 -8.91 14.22 11.86
CA ARG A 23 -8.97 14.39 10.42
C ARG A 23 -7.71 15.08 9.88
N ARG A 24 -7.26 16.16 10.54
CA ARG A 24 -6.05 16.89 10.16
C ARG A 24 -4.81 16.01 10.21
N ILE A 25 -4.66 15.21 11.28
CA ILE A 25 -3.57 14.24 11.42
C ILE A 25 -3.64 13.21 10.30
N GLN A 26 -4.82 12.68 10.02
CA GLN A 26 -5.01 11.67 8.97
C GLN A 26 -4.68 12.22 7.57
N GLU A 27 -5.13 13.43 7.26
CA GLU A 27 -4.83 14.11 5.99
C GLU A 27 -3.33 14.41 5.86
N ASN A 28 -2.67 14.85 6.94
CA ASN A 28 -1.23 15.05 6.97
C ASN A 28 -0.46 13.74 6.73
N LEU A 29 -0.84 12.65 7.41
CA LEU A 29 -0.23 11.33 7.18
C LEU A 29 -0.43 10.85 5.76
N GLU A 30 -1.65 10.97 5.23
CA GLU A 30 -2.00 10.56 3.87
C GLU A 30 -1.15 11.31 2.84
N SER A 31 -0.98 12.63 3.01
CA SER A 31 -0.19 13.49 2.11
C SER A 31 1.27 13.04 1.96
N LYS A 32 1.82 12.33 2.94
CA LYS A 32 3.20 11.82 2.95
C LYS A 32 3.32 10.34 2.66
N THR A 33 2.21 9.68 2.30
CA THR A 33 2.14 8.22 2.16
C THR A 33 2.02 7.78 0.71
N VAL A 34 2.87 6.81 0.34
CA VAL A 34 2.80 6.03 -0.90
C VAL A 34 2.30 4.62 -0.59
N SER A 35 1.40 4.10 -1.43
CA SER A 35 1.04 2.67 -1.44
C SER A 35 1.55 1.95 -2.70
N PHE A 36 1.79 0.64 -2.58
CA PHE A 36 2.24 -0.18 -3.71
C PHE A 36 1.17 -1.15 -4.18
N THR A 37 1.08 -1.40 -5.48
CA THR A 37 0.31 -2.53 -5.99
C THR A 37 0.98 -3.10 -7.22
N GLY A 38 0.90 -4.39 -7.46
CA GLY A 38 1.51 -4.91 -8.68
C GLY A 38 1.14 -6.32 -9.00
N HIS A 39 1.60 -6.74 -10.17
CA HIS A 39 1.41 -8.08 -10.65
C HIS A 39 2.10 -9.14 -9.79
N ARG A 40 1.62 -10.36 -9.92
CA ARG A 40 2.27 -11.56 -9.38
C ARG A 40 3.48 -11.94 -10.25
N PRO A 41 4.41 -12.77 -9.75
CA PRO A 41 5.64 -13.09 -10.47
C PRO A 41 5.45 -13.55 -11.92
N ASN A 42 4.41 -14.35 -12.20
CA ASN A 42 4.10 -14.83 -13.55
C ASN A 42 3.83 -13.71 -14.58
N LYS A 43 3.43 -12.52 -14.14
CA LYS A 43 3.23 -11.33 -14.97
C LYS A 43 4.35 -10.30 -14.85
N LEU A 44 5.42 -10.66 -14.15
CA LEU A 44 6.62 -9.84 -13.94
C LEU A 44 7.88 -10.58 -14.44
N GLY A 45 7.75 -11.43 -15.46
CA GLY A 45 8.87 -12.20 -15.99
C GLY A 45 9.27 -13.41 -15.15
N ASN A 46 8.33 -14.02 -14.42
CA ASN A 46 8.55 -15.18 -13.54
C ASN A 46 9.53 -14.94 -12.38
N CYS A 47 9.54 -13.71 -11.84
CA CYS A 47 10.45 -13.29 -10.78
C CYS A 47 10.00 -13.77 -9.37
N TYR A 48 10.08 -15.07 -9.11
CA TYR A 48 9.63 -15.64 -7.81
C TYR A 48 10.63 -15.41 -6.67
N SER A 49 11.93 -15.28 -6.97
CA SER A 49 12.97 -14.99 -5.98
C SER A 49 13.34 -13.51 -6.00
N LEU A 50 13.57 -12.91 -4.83
CA LEU A 50 14.10 -11.56 -4.71
C LEU A 50 15.53 -11.42 -5.24
N MET A 51 16.26 -12.54 -5.35
CA MET A 51 17.63 -12.56 -5.87
C MET A 51 17.69 -12.70 -7.40
N ASP A 52 16.55 -12.96 -8.03
CA ASP A 52 16.43 -13.09 -9.49
C ASP A 52 16.83 -11.79 -10.21
N LYS A 53 17.38 -11.93 -11.43
CA LYS A 53 17.81 -10.79 -12.24
C LYS A 53 16.65 -9.83 -12.53
N GLN A 54 15.46 -10.37 -12.79
CA GLN A 54 14.26 -9.59 -13.04
C GLN A 54 13.78 -8.87 -11.78
N SER A 55 13.81 -9.52 -10.60
CA SER A 55 13.50 -8.87 -9.32
C SER A 55 14.45 -7.71 -9.02
N LYS A 56 15.76 -7.90 -9.26
CA LYS A 56 16.78 -6.84 -9.11
C LYS A 56 16.57 -5.69 -10.09
N TYR A 57 16.14 -5.99 -11.30
CA TYR A 57 15.83 -4.98 -12.31
C TYR A 57 14.57 -4.17 -11.96
N ILE A 58 13.51 -4.85 -11.50
CA ILE A 58 12.31 -4.18 -10.99
C ILE A 58 12.67 -3.30 -9.79
N LYS A 59 13.50 -3.82 -8.87
CA LYS A 59 14.03 -3.05 -7.74
C LYS A 59 14.69 -1.75 -8.22
N SER A 60 15.60 -1.79 -9.20
CA SER A 60 16.30 -0.57 -9.64
C SER A 60 15.34 0.47 -10.24
N LYS A 61 14.33 0.04 -10.99
CA LYS A 61 13.28 0.92 -11.53
C LYS A 61 12.45 1.57 -10.42
N ILE A 62 12.03 0.78 -9.42
CA ILE A 62 11.29 1.29 -8.25
C ILE A 62 12.17 2.26 -7.46
N GLU A 63 13.42 1.90 -7.20
CA GLU A 63 14.37 2.69 -6.39
C GLU A 63 14.52 4.12 -6.92
N THR A 64 14.64 4.29 -8.24
CA THR A 64 14.66 5.63 -8.87
C THR A 64 13.39 6.43 -8.57
N VAL A 65 12.21 5.82 -8.72
CA VAL A 65 10.92 6.47 -8.42
C VAL A 65 10.83 6.84 -6.93
N LEU A 66 11.24 5.95 -6.04
CA LEU A 66 11.16 6.22 -4.59
C LEU A 66 12.08 7.34 -4.15
N ILE A 67 13.29 7.43 -4.70
CA ILE A 67 14.22 8.52 -4.38
C ILE A 67 13.63 9.87 -4.80
N ASP A 68 13.01 9.95 -5.99
CA ASP A 68 12.34 11.17 -6.45
C ASP A 68 11.18 11.55 -5.52
N LEU A 69 10.31 10.58 -5.18
CA LEU A 69 9.18 10.79 -4.29
C LEU A 69 9.59 11.24 -2.87
N ILE A 70 10.69 10.70 -2.35
CA ILE A 70 11.21 11.11 -1.03
C ILE A 70 11.73 12.55 -1.09
N LYS A 71 12.54 12.88 -2.10
CA LYS A 71 13.25 14.16 -2.17
C LYS A 71 12.35 15.33 -2.58
N ASN A 72 11.46 15.08 -3.55
CA ASN A 72 10.74 16.14 -4.24
C ASN A 72 9.26 16.20 -3.86
N GLU A 73 8.70 15.09 -3.35
CA GLU A 73 7.28 14.97 -3.01
C GLU A 73 7.04 14.83 -1.49
N GLY A 74 8.09 14.90 -0.67
CA GLY A 74 7.99 14.85 0.80
C GLY A 74 7.42 13.54 1.33
N VAL A 75 7.59 12.43 0.58
CA VAL A 75 7.10 11.12 1.00
C VAL A 75 7.98 10.56 2.13
N GLU A 76 7.32 10.15 3.21
CA GLU A 76 7.96 9.59 4.40
C GLU A 76 7.40 8.22 4.78
N ARG A 77 6.26 7.81 4.21
CA ARG A 77 5.53 6.59 4.60
C ARG A 77 5.24 5.72 3.39
N PHE A 78 5.44 4.42 3.54
CA PHE A 78 5.32 3.45 2.44
C PHE A 78 4.49 2.25 2.89
N ILE A 79 3.42 1.93 2.15
CA ILE A 79 2.54 0.80 2.46
C ILE A 79 2.60 -0.25 1.36
N SER A 80 3.13 -1.42 1.69
CA SER A 80 3.07 -2.63 0.87
C SER A 80 1.95 -3.55 1.37
N GLY A 81 1.37 -4.40 0.51
CA GLY A 81 0.37 -5.38 0.96
C GLY A 81 0.91 -6.79 1.18
N GLY A 82 2.22 -6.92 1.25
CA GLY A 82 2.95 -8.16 1.53
C GLY A 82 2.75 -9.31 0.53
N ALA A 83 2.12 -9.02 -0.61
CA ALA A 83 1.78 -10.00 -1.62
C ALA A 83 3.03 -10.50 -2.39
N ILE A 84 3.14 -11.80 -2.70
CA ILE A 84 4.23 -12.30 -3.57
C ILE A 84 4.29 -11.53 -4.89
N GLY A 85 5.50 -11.19 -5.34
CA GLY A 85 5.78 -10.38 -6.52
C GLY A 85 6.13 -8.94 -6.16
N PHE A 86 5.47 -7.99 -6.82
CA PHE A 86 5.81 -6.57 -6.72
C PHE A 86 5.78 -6.02 -5.28
N ASP A 87 4.77 -6.35 -4.46
CA ASP A 87 4.69 -5.81 -3.10
C ASP A 87 5.92 -6.20 -2.25
N GLN A 88 6.45 -7.42 -2.40
CA GLN A 88 7.67 -7.85 -1.70
C GLN A 88 8.90 -7.12 -2.23
N ILE A 89 9.04 -6.96 -3.55
CA ILE A 89 10.16 -6.21 -4.13
C ILE A 89 10.13 -4.75 -3.65
N ALA A 90 8.96 -4.12 -3.66
CA ALA A 90 8.77 -2.75 -3.19
C ALA A 90 9.13 -2.60 -1.70
N PHE A 91 8.63 -3.49 -0.84
CA PHE A 91 8.95 -3.47 0.60
C PHE A 91 10.45 -3.52 0.85
N TRP A 92 11.16 -4.48 0.23
CA TRP A 92 12.60 -4.63 0.45
C TRP A 92 13.42 -3.51 -0.20
N THR A 93 12.90 -2.87 -1.25
CA THR A 93 13.50 -1.66 -1.83
C THR A 93 13.42 -0.49 -0.83
N VAL A 94 12.23 -0.23 -0.27
CA VAL A 94 12.03 0.78 0.78
C VAL A 94 12.92 0.48 1.99
N GLN A 95 12.98 -0.78 2.43
CA GLN A 95 13.81 -1.16 3.58
C GLN A 95 15.31 -0.90 3.34
N GLY A 96 15.79 -1.16 2.11
CA GLY A 96 17.16 -0.84 1.72
C GLY A 96 17.43 0.66 1.74
N LEU A 97 16.52 1.46 1.19
CA LEU A 97 16.60 2.92 1.22
C LEU A 97 16.58 3.47 2.66
N LYS A 98 15.71 2.95 3.51
CA LYS A 98 15.62 3.32 4.93
C LYS A 98 16.94 3.10 5.66
N LYS A 99 17.49 1.89 5.53
CA LYS A 99 18.71 1.49 6.25
C LYS A 99 19.94 2.30 5.82
N ASN A 100 20.03 2.64 4.54
CA ASN A 100 21.26 3.19 3.96
C ASN A 100 21.25 4.70 3.81
N TYR A 101 20.08 5.32 3.62
CA TYR A 101 19.99 6.72 3.19
C TYR A 101 18.92 7.56 3.92
N TYR A 102 17.78 6.96 4.28
CA TYR A 102 16.62 7.71 4.79
C TYR A 102 16.03 7.06 6.06
N SER A 103 16.73 7.14 7.18
CA SER A 103 16.35 6.45 8.44
C SER A 103 15.00 6.86 9.01
N SER A 104 14.48 8.04 8.66
CA SER A 104 13.21 8.58 9.12
C SER A 104 11.97 8.02 8.42
N ILE A 105 12.11 7.32 7.29
CA ILE A 105 10.94 6.79 6.58
C ILE A 105 10.30 5.63 7.35
N VAL A 106 9.00 5.44 7.16
CA VAL A 106 8.20 4.39 7.79
C VAL A 106 7.76 3.37 6.74
N ASN A 107 8.09 2.11 6.95
CA ASN A 107 7.79 0.99 6.05
C ASN A 107 6.73 0.07 6.67
N ILE A 108 5.56 0.03 6.04
CA ILE A 108 4.32 -0.53 6.58
C ILE A 108 3.89 -1.72 5.72
N VAL A 109 3.38 -2.76 6.37
CA VAL A 109 2.76 -3.90 5.69
C VAL A 109 1.28 -3.99 6.04
N ALA A 110 0.42 -3.80 5.05
CA ALA A 110 -1.01 -4.03 5.14
C ALA A 110 -1.34 -5.49 4.76
N VAL A 111 -1.50 -6.33 5.77
CA VAL A 111 -1.84 -7.74 5.63
C VAL A 111 -3.36 -7.87 5.47
N PRO A 112 -3.88 -8.52 4.42
CA PRO A 112 -5.31 -8.65 4.19
C PRO A 112 -6.01 -9.55 5.23
N PHE A 113 -5.28 -10.52 5.79
CA PHE A 113 -5.69 -11.42 6.87
C PHE A 113 -4.49 -12.20 7.39
N LYS A 114 -4.52 -12.61 8.66
CA LYS A 114 -3.40 -13.27 9.36
C LYS A 114 -2.79 -14.46 8.60
N LYS A 115 -3.62 -15.31 7.98
CA LYS A 115 -3.18 -16.49 7.21
C LYS A 115 -2.86 -16.20 5.73
N GLN A 116 -2.46 -14.97 5.37
CA GLN A 116 -2.13 -14.60 3.98
C GLN A 116 -1.27 -15.63 3.20
N PRO A 117 -0.18 -16.19 3.76
CA PRO A 117 0.68 -17.11 3.01
C PRO A 117 0.12 -18.53 2.87
N ILE A 118 -1.10 -18.83 3.35
CA ILE A 118 -1.65 -20.21 3.40
C ILE A 118 -1.69 -20.93 2.04
N LYS A 119 -1.70 -20.19 0.93
CA LYS A 119 -1.70 -20.74 -0.44
C LYS A 119 -0.32 -20.77 -1.11
N TRP A 120 0.75 -20.38 -0.42
CA TRP A 120 2.09 -20.33 -1.00
C TRP A 120 2.83 -21.62 -0.70
N SER A 121 3.27 -22.36 -1.72
CA SER A 121 4.01 -23.61 -1.55
C SER A 121 5.51 -23.41 -1.34
N ASP A 122 6.06 -22.29 -1.82
CA ASP A 122 7.49 -22.01 -1.77
C ASP A 122 7.95 -21.54 -0.39
N LYS A 123 8.91 -22.26 0.20
CA LYS A 123 9.43 -21.98 1.55
C LYS A 123 10.26 -20.69 1.59
N GLU A 124 11.00 -20.37 0.54
CA GLU A 124 11.80 -19.15 0.48
C GLU A 124 10.89 -17.92 0.51
N THR A 125 9.83 -17.92 -0.30
CA THR A 125 8.80 -16.87 -0.31
C THR A 125 8.17 -16.68 1.06
N GLN A 126 7.78 -17.77 1.74
CA GLN A 126 7.21 -17.68 3.08
C GLN A 126 8.21 -17.12 4.11
N LEU A 127 9.49 -17.52 4.01
CA LEU A 127 10.55 -17.01 4.88
C LEU A 127 10.75 -15.50 4.69
N TRP A 128 10.82 -15.02 3.45
CA TRP A 128 10.97 -13.60 3.16
C TRP A 128 9.75 -12.79 3.57
N TYR A 129 8.55 -13.35 3.44
CA TYR A 129 7.33 -12.73 3.95
C TYR A 129 7.36 -12.60 5.48
N LYS A 130 7.74 -13.66 6.20
CA LYS A 130 7.89 -13.60 7.66
C LYS A 130 8.90 -12.53 8.07
N LYS A 131 10.08 -12.53 7.44
CA LYS A 131 11.11 -11.50 7.68
C LYS A 131 10.60 -10.09 7.41
N MET A 132 9.79 -9.91 6.38
CA MET A 132 9.17 -8.62 6.07
C MET A 132 8.24 -8.16 7.20
N LEU A 133 7.39 -9.05 7.74
CA LEU A 133 6.56 -8.72 8.91
C LEU A 133 7.39 -8.41 10.16
N ASP A 134 8.45 -9.16 10.40
CA ASP A 134 9.36 -8.95 11.55
C ASP A 134 10.19 -7.65 11.43
N THR A 135 10.35 -7.12 10.21
CA THR A 135 11.20 -5.95 9.92
C THR A 135 10.37 -4.66 9.76
N ALA A 136 9.09 -4.77 9.40
CA ALA A 136 8.24 -3.61 9.17
C ALA A 136 8.10 -2.75 10.44
N ASP A 137 8.01 -1.44 10.25
CA ASP A 137 7.75 -0.52 11.37
C ASP A 137 6.33 -0.70 11.91
N GLU A 138 5.40 -1.09 11.03
CA GLU A 138 4.00 -1.32 11.35
C GLU A 138 3.45 -2.46 10.49
N VAL A 139 2.71 -3.37 11.12
CA VAL A 139 1.95 -4.42 10.44
C VAL A 139 0.48 -4.22 10.77
N VAL A 140 -0.32 -3.97 9.73
CA VAL A 140 -1.76 -3.73 9.85
C VAL A 140 -2.52 -4.94 9.31
N TYR A 141 -3.28 -5.61 10.16
CA TYR A 141 -4.22 -6.66 9.75
C TYR A 141 -5.54 -6.02 9.33
N VAL A 142 -5.72 -5.84 8.02
CA VAL A 142 -6.79 -5.01 7.47
C VAL A 142 -8.19 -5.57 7.77
N ASP A 143 -8.35 -6.88 7.83
CA ASP A 143 -9.64 -7.51 8.14
C ASP A 143 -10.06 -7.40 9.62
N GLU A 144 -9.16 -6.93 10.49
CA GLU A 144 -9.48 -6.55 11.88
C GLU A 144 -10.03 -5.12 11.96
N LEU A 145 -9.92 -4.33 10.87
CA LEU A 145 -10.40 -2.95 10.84
C LEU A 145 -11.91 -2.91 10.51
N PRO A 146 -12.75 -2.22 11.31
CA PRO A 146 -14.20 -2.19 11.11
C PRO A 146 -14.67 -1.78 9.71
N LEU A 147 -13.96 -0.84 9.07
CA LEU A 147 -14.32 -0.32 7.74
C LEU A 147 -13.87 -1.20 6.57
N TYR A 148 -12.98 -2.18 6.83
CA TYR A 148 -12.34 -2.99 5.79
C TYR A 148 -12.57 -4.50 5.99
N GLY A 149 -13.44 -4.88 6.93
CA GLY A 149 -13.96 -6.23 7.04
C GLY A 149 -14.77 -6.67 5.83
N VAL A 150 -15.02 -7.98 5.74
CA VAL A 150 -15.94 -8.57 4.75
C VAL A 150 -17.05 -9.26 5.53
N GLU A 151 -18.27 -8.80 5.37
CA GLU A 151 -19.44 -9.34 6.06
C GLU A 151 -19.59 -10.85 5.81
N GLY A 152 -19.91 -11.60 6.87
CA GLY A 152 -20.04 -13.06 6.81
C GLY A 152 -18.73 -13.83 6.66
N VAL A 153 -17.56 -13.16 6.65
CA VAL A 153 -16.25 -13.82 6.54
C VAL A 153 -15.47 -13.66 7.85
N PRO A 154 -15.06 -14.78 8.51
CA PRO A 154 -14.30 -14.72 9.75
C PRO A 154 -12.97 -13.96 9.62
N ILE A 155 -12.60 -13.19 10.64
CA ILE A 155 -11.29 -12.52 10.74
C ILE A 155 -10.15 -13.55 10.71
N GLY A 156 -9.03 -13.21 10.07
CA GLY A 156 -7.85 -14.06 9.95
C GLY A 156 -7.93 -15.10 8.83
N GLU A 157 -9.12 -15.41 8.32
CA GLU A 157 -9.33 -16.44 7.30
C GLU A 157 -9.23 -15.94 5.86
N TYR A 158 -8.88 -16.87 4.96
CA TYR A 158 -8.74 -16.59 3.54
C TYR A 158 -10.08 -16.21 2.90
N HIS A 159 -10.11 -15.05 2.25
CA HIS A 159 -11.16 -14.72 1.29
C HIS A 159 -10.65 -13.73 0.24
N VAL A 160 -11.01 -13.92 -1.02
CA VAL A 160 -10.52 -13.07 -2.12
C VAL A 160 -10.92 -11.60 -1.95
N ALA A 161 -12.11 -11.32 -1.41
CA ALA A 161 -12.56 -9.94 -1.18
C ALA A 161 -11.69 -9.18 -0.17
N LYS A 162 -11.04 -9.87 0.78
CA LYS A 162 -10.12 -9.23 1.73
C LYS A 162 -8.86 -8.69 1.05
N MET A 163 -8.43 -9.30 -0.05
CA MET A 163 -7.33 -8.77 -0.87
C MET A 163 -7.70 -7.42 -1.49
N GLN A 164 -8.96 -7.27 -1.91
CA GLN A 164 -9.47 -6.02 -2.43
C GLN A 164 -9.65 -4.98 -1.32
N LYS A 165 -10.19 -5.37 -0.16
CA LYS A 165 -10.30 -4.47 1.01
C LYS A 165 -8.95 -3.96 1.50
N ARG A 166 -7.92 -4.80 1.47
CA ARG A 166 -6.54 -4.39 1.71
C ARG A 166 -6.07 -3.34 0.71
N ASN A 167 -6.33 -3.51 -0.59
CA ASN A 167 -5.99 -2.49 -1.58
C ASN A 167 -6.73 -1.18 -1.32
N GLU A 168 -8.02 -1.25 -0.96
CA GLU A 168 -8.82 -0.06 -0.62
C GLU A 168 -8.22 0.68 0.58
N TYR A 169 -7.89 -0.03 1.66
CA TYR A 169 -7.22 0.53 2.83
C TYR A 169 -5.93 1.26 2.46
N MET A 170 -5.06 0.61 1.70
CA MET A 170 -3.78 1.19 1.31
C MET A 170 -3.94 2.47 0.49
N VAL A 171 -4.87 2.48 -0.46
CA VAL A 171 -5.16 3.64 -1.29
C VAL A 171 -5.80 4.76 -0.48
N ASP A 172 -6.73 4.44 0.41
CA ASP A 172 -7.39 5.41 1.30
C ASP A 172 -6.42 6.03 2.32
N LYS A 173 -5.27 5.39 2.58
CA LYS A 173 -4.21 5.90 3.45
C LYS A 173 -3.05 6.55 2.70
N SER A 174 -3.12 6.67 1.37
CA SER A 174 -2.01 7.18 0.55
C SER A 174 -2.45 8.30 -0.40
N ARG A 175 -1.59 9.30 -0.57
CA ARG A 175 -1.73 10.30 -1.63
C ARG A 175 -1.37 9.74 -3.00
N ILE A 176 -0.35 8.88 -3.03
CA ILE A 176 0.23 8.32 -4.25
C ILE A 176 0.14 6.79 -4.22
N ALA A 177 -0.20 6.18 -5.35
CA ALA A 177 -0.01 4.74 -5.56
C ALA A 177 1.05 4.49 -6.65
N VAL A 178 2.00 3.61 -6.37
CA VAL A 178 2.99 3.11 -7.35
C VAL A 178 2.58 1.70 -7.76
N ALA A 179 2.34 1.50 -9.05
CA ALA A 179 1.80 0.29 -9.62
C ALA A 179 2.74 -0.35 -10.65
N ALA A 180 3.03 -1.66 -10.54
CA ALA A 180 3.55 -2.43 -11.68
C ALA A 180 2.40 -3.12 -12.41
N TRP A 181 1.92 -2.51 -13.49
CA TRP A 181 0.69 -2.91 -14.15
C TRP A 181 0.75 -2.78 -15.67
N ASP A 182 0.23 -3.80 -16.36
CA ASP A 182 0.26 -3.94 -17.81
C ASP A 182 -1.03 -3.47 -18.52
N GLY A 183 -1.99 -2.90 -17.78
CA GLY A 183 -3.30 -2.53 -18.29
C GLY A 183 -4.35 -3.65 -18.21
N SER A 184 -3.96 -4.88 -17.87
CA SER A 184 -4.87 -6.03 -17.84
C SER A 184 -5.84 -6.02 -16.65
N LYS A 185 -6.97 -6.73 -16.78
CA LYS A 185 -7.91 -6.98 -15.68
C LYS A 185 -7.27 -7.87 -14.61
N GLY A 186 -7.66 -7.69 -13.35
CA GLY A 186 -7.16 -8.45 -12.19
C GLY A 186 -7.07 -7.58 -10.94
N GLY A 187 -6.49 -8.12 -9.86
CA GLY A 187 -6.38 -7.41 -8.57
C GLY A 187 -5.63 -6.08 -8.67
N THR A 188 -4.51 -6.03 -9.39
CA THR A 188 -3.74 -4.80 -9.64
C THR A 188 -4.54 -3.79 -10.44
N GLY A 189 -5.22 -4.24 -11.51
CA GLY A 189 -6.09 -3.37 -12.30
C GLY A 189 -7.30 -2.84 -11.52
N ASN A 190 -7.88 -3.64 -10.61
CA ASN A 190 -8.91 -3.20 -9.67
C ASN A 190 -8.37 -2.09 -8.75
N CYS A 191 -7.18 -2.28 -8.19
CA CYS A 191 -6.51 -1.27 -7.36
C CYS A 191 -6.26 0.03 -8.15
N CYS A 192 -5.66 -0.05 -9.35
CA CYS A 192 -5.41 1.13 -10.20
C CYS A 192 -6.69 1.90 -10.54
N ARG A 193 -7.81 1.19 -10.78
CA ARG A 193 -9.13 1.85 -10.98
C ARG A 193 -9.63 2.53 -9.70
N TYR A 194 -9.43 1.91 -8.54
CA TYR A 194 -9.80 2.51 -7.26
C TYR A 194 -8.98 3.76 -6.93
N VAL A 195 -7.67 3.75 -7.20
CA VAL A 195 -6.77 4.93 -7.10
C VAL A 195 -7.34 6.09 -7.91
N ARG A 196 -7.68 5.86 -9.18
CA ARG A 196 -8.29 6.88 -10.06
C ARG A 196 -9.64 7.35 -9.54
N LYS A 197 -10.51 6.43 -9.08
CA LYS A 197 -11.81 6.75 -8.48
C LYS A 197 -11.66 7.67 -7.26
N LYS A 198 -10.60 7.49 -6.47
CA LYS A 198 -10.29 8.29 -5.29
C LYS A 198 -9.55 9.60 -5.61
N GLY A 199 -9.30 9.89 -6.88
CA GLY A 199 -8.57 11.08 -7.31
C GLY A 199 -7.11 11.11 -6.83
N LYS A 200 -6.52 9.96 -6.52
CA LYS A 200 -5.12 9.86 -6.07
C LYS A 200 -4.18 9.82 -7.28
N THR A 201 -2.93 10.25 -7.08
CA THR A 201 -1.89 10.17 -8.12
C THR A 201 -1.45 8.72 -8.31
N LEU A 202 -1.35 8.29 -9.57
CA LEU A 202 -0.98 6.94 -9.95
C LEU A 202 0.30 6.94 -10.79
N TYR A 203 1.37 6.40 -10.24
CA TYR A 203 2.61 6.10 -10.95
C TYR A 203 2.53 4.66 -11.45
N THR A 204 2.58 4.43 -12.76
CA THR A 204 2.48 3.10 -13.37
C THR A 204 3.79 2.74 -14.05
N LEU A 205 4.50 1.75 -13.52
CA LEU A 205 5.59 1.06 -14.19
C LEU A 205 4.99 -0.03 -15.09
N LYS A 206 5.16 0.07 -16.42
CA LYS A 206 4.55 -0.82 -17.42
C LYS A 206 5.43 -2.06 -17.69
N PRO A 207 5.16 -3.26 -17.13
CA PRO A 207 6.08 -4.41 -17.25
C PRO A 207 6.28 -4.88 -18.70
N GLN A 208 5.26 -4.69 -19.55
CA GLN A 208 5.25 -4.99 -20.98
C GLN A 208 5.98 -3.95 -21.84
N ARG A 209 6.50 -2.87 -21.23
CA ARG A 209 7.28 -1.81 -21.87
C ARG A 209 8.51 -1.45 -21.04
N ASP A 210 9.27 -2.45 -20.63
CA ASP A 210 10.51 -2.26 -19.86
C ASP A 210 10.36 -1.38 -18.59
N PHE A 211 9.19 -1.48 -17.94
CA PHE A 211 8.84 -0.66 -16.77
C PHE A 211 8.92 0.85 -17.05
N GLU A 212 8.63 1.27 -18.29
CA GLU A 212 8.36 2.67 -18.63
C GLU A 212 7.36 3.25 -17.64
N LEU A 213 7.71 4.42 -17.10
CA LEU A 213 6.90 5.12 -16.11
C LEU A 213 5.86 5.99 -16.81
N ASP A 214 4.61 5.86 -16.37
CA ASP A 214 3.49 6.69 -16.76
C ASP A 214 2.82 7.25 -15.50
N VAL A 215 2.58 8.55 -15.45
CA VAL A 215 2.04 9.22 -14.26
C VAL A 215 0.71 9.86 -14.61
N ILE A 216 -0.32 9.47 -13.87
CA ILE A 216 -1.62 10.12 -13.89
C ILE A 216 -1.75 10.89 -12.59
N TYR A 217 -1.70 12.21 -12.68
CA TYR A 217 -1.89 13.07 -11.52
C TYR A 217 -3.34 13.02 -11.05
N GLY A 218 -3.49 12.91 -9.72
CA GLY A 218 -4.77 13.03 -9.06
C GLY A 218 -5.32 14.45 -9.19
N PHE A 219 -6.63 14.60 -9.00
CA PHE A 219 -7.22 15.93 -8.83
C PHE A 219 -7.09 16.28 -7.35
N ASN A 220 -6.22 17.24 -7.02
CA ASN A 220 -6.30 17.93 -5.74
C ASN A 220 -7.62 18.73 -5.77
N GLY A 221 -8.68 18.12 -5.24
CA GLY A 221 -9.95 18.81 -4.99
C GLY A 221 -9.81 19.81 -3.86
#